data_AF-A0A957P2G2-F1
#
_entry.id   AF-A0A957P2G2-F1
#
_cell.length_a   1.000
_cell.length_b   1.000
_cell.length_c   1.000
_cell.angle_alpha   90.00
_cell.angle_beta   90.00
_cell.angle_gamma   90.00
#
_symmetry.space_group_name_H-M   'P 1'
#
loop_
_entity.id
_entity.type
_entity.pdbx_description
1 polymer ?
#
loop_
_entity_poly.entity_id
_entity_poly.type
_entity_poly.pdbx_seq_one_letter_code
_entity_poly.pdbx_strand_id
1 'polypeptide(L)'
;QVKIALTWRTTALLATDYTVFVQFLNAAGDVVAQLDQHPQAGQAPTSTWLVNEEIVDTYQLAAPVSATRLIVGLYDGQTGARLPLSALPSQDYFELPAVH
;
A
#
# COMPACT_ATOMS: atom_id res chain seq x y z
N GLN A 1 17.56 4.24 1.14
CA GLN A 1 16.09 4.18 1.23
C GLN A 1 15.54 3.97 -0.17
N VAL A 2 14.43 3.26 -0.31
CA VAL A 2 13.71 3.09 -1.57
C VAL A 2 12.55 4.07 -1.59
N LYS A 3 12.39 4.78 -2.71
CA LYS A 3 11.24 5.67 -2.97
C LYS A 3 10.22 4.91 -3.79
N ILE A 4 8.98 4.85 -3.30
CA ILE A 4 7.85 4.23 -3.98
C ILE A 4 6.89 5.34 -4.35
N ALA A 5 6.63 5.51 -5.65
CA ALA A 5 5.62 6.43 -6.15
C ALA A 5 4.40 5.63 -6.60
N LEU A 6 3.24 5.96 -6.05
CA LEU A 6 1.96 5.31 -6.36
C LEU A 6 1.00 6.36 -6.90
N THR A 7 0.20 5.98 -7.88
CA THR A 7 -0.97 6.74 -8.31
C THR A 7 -2.19 5.92 -7.99
N TRP A 8 -3.02 6.43 -7.09
CA TRP A 8 -4.25 5.79 -6.71
C TRP A 8 -5.42 6.35 -7.51
N ARG A 9 -6.39 5.48 -7.80
CA ARG A 9 -7.66 5.86 -8.41
C ARG A 9 -8.75 4.90 -7.92
N THR A 10 -9.92 5.44 -7.60
CA THR A 10 -11.10 4.64 -7.25
C THR A 10 -12.15 4.67 -8.35
N THR A 11 -12.91 3.58 -8.49
CA THR A 11 -14.05 3.46 -9.42
C THR A 11 -15.39 3.74 -8.75
N ALA A 12 -15.40 3.93 -7.43
CA ALA A 12 -16.58 4.26 -6.63
C ALA A 12 -16.21 5.14 -5.44
N LEU A 13 -17.19 5.85 -4.87
CA LEU A 13 -16.98 6.56 -3.62
C LEU A 13 -16.68 5.56 -2.49
N LEU A 14 -15.72 5.91 -1.64
CA LEU A 14 -15.29 5.08 -0.52
C LEU A 14 -15.86 5.67 0.77
N ALA A 15 -16.43 4.82 1.64
CA ALA A 15 -16.86 5.23 2.97
C ALA A 15 -15.76 4.99 4.04
N THR A 16 -14.77 4.16 3.70
CA THR A 16 -13.70 3.73 4.60
C THR A 16 -12.44 4.54 4.32
N ASP A 17 -11.77 4.95 5.39
CA ASP A 17 -10.39 5.45 5.34
C ASP A 17 -9.41 4.28 5.48
N TYR A 18 -8.76 3.94 4.38
CA TYR A 18 -7.77 2.89 4.31
C TYR A 18 -6.37 3.44 4.62
N THR A 19 -5.58 2.61 5.28
CA THR A 19 -4.14 2.80 5.47
C THR A 19 -3.38 2.01 4.41
N VAL A 20 -2.39 2.64 3.79
CA VAL A 20 -1.45 1.97 2.89
C VAL A 20 -0.35 1.33 3.72
N PHE A 21 -0.13 0.04 3.53
CA PHE A 21 1.08 -0.63 4.01
C PHE A 21 2.06 -0.83 2.87
N VAL A 22 3.35 -0.60 3.14
CA VAL A 22 4.46 -0.96 2.26
C VAL A 22 5.38 -1.89 3.05
N GLN A 23 5.65 -3.09 2.55
CA GLN A 23 6.41 -4.10 3.28
C GLN A 23 7.54 -4.67 2.41
N PHE A 24 8.74 -4.74 3.00
CA PHE A 24 9.81 -5.58 2.49
C PHE A 24 9.71 -6.96 3.14
N LEU A 25 9.75 -8.00 2.31
CA LEU A 25 9.78 -9.40 2.75
C LEU A 25 11.15 -10.01 2.50
N ASN A 26 11.58 -10.95 3.35
CA ASN A 26 12.77 -11.78 3.11
C ASN A 26 12.44 -13.03 2.26
N ALA A 27 13.45 -13.86 2.00
CA ALA A 27 13.29 -15.12 1.26
C ALA A 27 12.35 -16.15 1.92
N ALA A 28 12.19 -16.08 3.26
CA ALA A 28 11.26 -16.93 3.99
C ALA A 28 9.81 -16.39 3.97
N GLY A 29 9.59 -15.17 3.48
CA GLY A 29 8.30 -14.50 3.45
C GLY A 29 8.00 -13.66 4.69
N ASP A 30 8.96 -13.47 5.60
CA ASP A 30 8.77 -12.63 6.79
C ASP A 30 8.91 -11.15 6.44
N VAL A 31 8.10 -10.32 7.10
CA VAL A 31 8.22 -8.85 7.04
C VAL A 31 9.50 -8.43 7.76
N VAL A 32 10.44 -7.85 7.03
CA VAL A 32 11.74 -7.37 7.56
C VAL A 32 11.81 -5.84 7.66
N ALA A 33 10.93 -5.13 6.98
CA ALA A 33 10.68 -3.71 7.18
C ALA A 33 9.27 -3.36 6.71
N GLN A 34 8.64 -2.39 7.35
CA GLN A 34 7.32 -1.91 6.96
C GLN A 34 7.12 -0.42 7.20
N LEU A 35 6.18 0.16 6.47
CA LEU A 35 5.64 1.49 6.67
C LEU A 35 4.12 1.44 6.51
N ASP A 36 3.41 1.98 7.49
CA ASP A 36 1.97 2.13 7.49
C ASP A 36 1.63 3.62 7.51
N GLN A 37 0.91 4.10 6.51
CA GLN A 37 0.61 5.51 6.37
C GLN A 37 -0.72 5.74 5.65
N HIS A 38 -1.51 6.70 6.11
CA HIS A 38 -2.64 7.19 5.33
C HIS A 38 -2.14 7.86 4.03
N PRO A 39 -2.92 7.84 2.95
CA PRO A 39 -2.49 8.43 1.69
C PRO A 39 -2.13 9.91 1.84
N GLN A 40 -1.06 10.32 1.14
CA GLN A 40 -0.44 11.65 1.25
C GLN A 40 -0.17 12.10 2.69
N ALA A 41 0.26 11.16 3.56
CA ALA A 41 0.50 11.42 4.99
C ALA A 41 -0.74 11.99 5.72
N GLY A 42 -1.92 11.51 5.33
CA GLY A 42 -3.20 11.90 5.91
C GLY A 42 -3.85 13.13 5.28
N GLN A 43 -3.24 13.71 4.23
CA GLN A 43 -3.83 14.86 3.51
C GLN A 43 -4.90 14.44 2.49
N ALA A 44 -4.95 13.15 2.14
CA ALA A 44 -5.96 12.61 1.23
C ALA A 44 -6.56 11.30 1.76
N PRO A 45 -7.35 11.34 2.86
CA PRO A 45 -8.06 10.16 3.35
C PRO A 45 -8.92 9.53 2.24
N THR A 46 -8.95 8.20 2.13
CA THR A 46 -9.60 7.55 0.98
C THR A 46 -11.10 7.83 0.89
N SER A 47 -11.76 8.16 2.00
CA SER A 47 -13.17 8.56 2.01
C SER A 47 -13.45 9.91 1.34
N THR A 48 -12.41 10.73 1.12
CA THR A 48 -12.54 12.03 0.44
C THR A 48 -12.30 11.95 -1.07
N TRP A 49 -11.87 10.80 -1.57
CA TRP A 49 -11.50 10.65 -2.98
C TRP A 49 -12.72 10.67 -3.89
N LEU A 50 -12.61 11.40 -5.00
CA LEU A 50 -13.64 11.39 -6.03
C LEU A 50 -13.43 10.20 -6.99
N VAL A 51 -14.54 9.76 -7.60
CA VAL A 51 -14.50 8.71 -8.61
C VAL A 51 -13.62 9.16 -9.79
N ASN A 52 -12.69 8.31 -10.20
CA ASN A 52 -11.69 8.55 -11.24
C ASN A 52 -10.65 9.65 -10.94
N GLU A 53 -10.63 10.22 -9.73
CA GLU A 53 -9.56 11.12 -9.30
C GLU A 53 -8.23 10.36 -9.18
N GLU A 54 -7.14 11.00 -9.63
CA GLU A 54 -5.79 10.47 -9.49
C GLU A 54 -5.09 11.12 -8.28
N ILE A 55 -4.80 10.30 -7.27
CA ILE A 55 -4.06 10.72 -6.09
C ILE A 55 -2.62 10.22 -6.21
N VAL A 56 -1.70 11.15 -6.49
CA VAL A 56 -0.27 10.85 -6.52
C VAL A 56 0.27 10.83 -5.10
N ASP A 57 1.00 9.78 -4.77
CA ASP A 57 1.50 9.56 -3.42
C ASP A 57 2.92 8.98 -3.43
N THR A 58 3.69 9.26 -2.39
CA THR A 58 5.09 8.87 -2.30
C THR A 58 5.44 8.36 -0.91
N TYR A 59 6.04 7.18 -0.89
CA TYR A 59 6.48 6.49 0.31
C TYR A 59 8.00 6.32 0.29
N GLN A 60 8.62 6.36 1.48
CA GLN A 60 10.04 6.14 1.64
C GLN A 60 10.26 5.11 2.74
N LEU A 61 10.93 4.01 2.38
CA LEU A 61 11.22 2.92 3.32
C LEU A 61 12.66 2.47 3.15
N ALA A 62 13.38 2.29 4.26
CA ALA A 62 14.71 1.70 4.23
C ALA A 62 14.62 0.22 3.85
N ALA A 63 15.31 -0.21 2.80
CA ALA A 63 15.38 -1.60 2.38
C ALA A 63 16.49 -2.32 3.16
N PRO A 64 16.18 -3.34 3.98
CA PRO A 64 17.19 -4.20 4.60
C PRO A 64 17.94 -5.03 3.55
N VAL A 65 19.19 -5.42 3.84
CA VAL A 65 19.98 -6.31 2.97
C VAL A 65 19.33 -7.68 2.75
N SER A 66 18.47 -8.11 3.67
CA SER A 66 17.72 -9.37 3.61
C SER A 66 16.43 -9.28 2.79
N ALA A 67 16.06 -8.09 2.31
CA ALA A 67 14.83 -7.90 1.55
C ALA A 67 14.96 -8.51 0.15
N THR A 68 13.97 -9.31 -0.24
CA THR A 68 13.89 -9.97 -1.55
C THR A 68 12.67 -9.53 -2.34
N ARG A 69 11.60 -9.12 -1.65
CA ARG A 69 10.33 -8.70 -2.26
C ARG A 69 9.83 -7.41 -1.62
N LEU A 70 9.12 -6.62 -2.41
CA LEU A 70 8.46 -5.40 -1.98
C LEU A 70 6.98 -5.49 -2.33
N ILE A 71 6.12 -5.36 -1.32
CA ILE A 71 4.67 -5.44 -1.50
C ILE A 71 4.00 -4.17 -0.98
N VAL A 72 2.85 -3.84 -1.57
CA VAL A 72 1.99 -2.75 -1.14
C VAL A 72 0.55 -3.23 -1.04
N GLY A 73 -0.21 -2.76 -0.07
CA GLY A 73 -1.63 -3.02 0.01
C GLY A 73 -2.36 -2.01 0.88
N LEU A 74 -3.65 -2.26 1.05
CA LEU A 74 -4.56 -1.41 1.82
C LEU A 74 -5.16 -2.23 2.95
N TYR A 75 -5.38 -1.61 4.10
CA TYR A 75 -6.21 -2.19 5.16
C TYR A 75 -7.09 -1.12 5.79
N ASP A 76 -8.24 -1.55 6.29
CA ASP A 76 -9.15 -0.68 7.03
C ASP A 76 -8.52 -0.34 8.39
N GLY A 77 -8.25 0.94 8.62
CA GLY A 77 -7.59 1.41 9.84
C GLY A 77 -8.40 1.17 11.13
N GLN A 78 -9.72 0.98 11.03
CA GLN A 78 -10.59 0.72 12.18
C GLN A 78 -10.63 -0.77 12.54
N THR A 79 -10.71 -1.64 11.54
CA THR A 79 -10.89 -3.09 11.75
C THR A 79 -9.61 -3.90 11.65
N GLY A 80 -8.57 -3.35 11.02
CA GLY A 80 -7.34 -4.07 10.67
C GLY A 80 -7.49 -5.03 9.50
N ALA A 81 -8.68 -5.10 8.88
CA ALA A 81 -8.93 -6.01 7.77
C ALA A 81 -8.19 -5.54 6.51
N ARG A 82 -7.36 -6.42 5.93
CA ARG A 82 -6.69 -6.16 4.66
C ARG A 82 -7.67 -6.24 3.49
N LEU A 83 -7.51 -5.35 2.51
CA LEU A 83 -8.36 -5.25 1.34
C LEU A 83 -7.89 -6.24 0.26
N PRO A 84 -8.70 -7.25 -0.11
CA PRO A 84 -8.33 -8.20 -1.16
C PRO A 84 -8.32 -7.56 -2.54
N LEU A 85 -7.46 -8.06 -3.43
CA LEU A 85 -7.44 -7.69 -4.83
C LEU A 85 -8.66 -8.27 -5.56
N SER A 86 -9.34 -7.44 -6.35
CA SER A 86 -10.55 -7.86 -7.08
C SER A 86 -10.30 -9.02 -8.05
N ALA A 87 -9.11 -9.08 -8.67
CA ALA A 87 -8.74 -10.13 -9.61
C ALA A 87 -8.30 -11.43 -8.93
N LEU A 88 -7.82 -11.36 -7.68
CA LEU A 88 -7.27 -12.47 -6.90
C LEU A 88 -7.68 -12.33 -5.43
N PRO A 89 -8.90 -12.75 -5.04
CA PRO A 89 -9.43 -12.49 -3.70
C PRO A 89 -8.64 -13.12 -2.55
N SER A 90 -7.79 -14.10 -2.82
CA SER A 90 -6.87 -14.71 -1.86
C SER A 90 -5.59 -13.89 -1.61
N GLN A 91 -5.42 -12.78 -2.32
CA GLN A 91 -4.26 -11.89 -2.24
C GLN A 91 -4.73 -10.49 -1.85
N ASP A 92 -4.08 -9.90 -0.86
CA ASP A 92 -4.43 -8.59 -0.29
C ASP A 92 -3.32 -7.52 -0.46
N TYR A 93 -2.37 -7.82 -1.34
CA TYR A 93 -1.25 -6.96 -1.68
C TYR A 93 -0.93 -7.06 -3.16
N PHE A 94 -0.43 -5.98 -3.72
CA PHE A 94 0.25 -5.95 -5.00
C PHE A 94 1.76 -6.04 -4.77
N GLU A 95 2.45 -6.91 -5.51
CA GLU A 95 3.90 -7.01 -5.48
C GLU A 95 4.51 -6.02 -6.48
N LEU A 96 5.33 -5.11 -5.98
CA LEU A 96 6.02 -4.14 -6.81
C LEU A 96 7.23 -4.82 -7.49
N PRO A 97 7.50 -4.50 -8.77
CA PRO A 97 8.69 -4.99 -9.43
C PRO A 97 9.94 -4.54 -8.64
N ALA A 98 10.94 -5.42 -8.57
CA ALA A 98 12.17 -5.13 -7.86
C ALA A 98 12.79 -3.82 -8.37
N VAL A 99 13.03 -2.88 -7.46
CA VAL A 99 13.74 -1.64 -7.75
C VAL A 99 15.23 -1.98 -7.70
N HIS A 100 15.85 -2.16 -8.88
CA HIS A 100 17.30 -2.32 -9.00
C HIS A 100 18.03 -0.99 -8.75
#